data_AF-A0A6B3EDP6-F1
#
_entry.id   AF-A0A6B3EDP6-F1
#
_cell.length_a   1.000
_cell.length_b   1.000
_cell.length_c   1.000
_cell.angle_alpha   90.00
_cell.angle_beta   90.00
_cell.angle_gamma   90.00
#
_symmetry.space_group_name_H-M   'P 1'
#
loop_
_entity.id
_entity.type
_entity.pdbx_description
1 polymer ?
#
loop_
_entity_poly.entity_id
_entity_poly.type
_entity_poly.pdbx_seq_one_letter_code
_entity_poly.pdbx_strand_id
1 'polypeptide(L)'
;LTDDELLRALRATGRSVILSTGMSTPRQIRHAVEVLGSDNIVLCHATSTYPAKAEELNLRVIHTLQAEFPNVPIGYSGHETGLQTTLAAVALGATFVERH
;
A
#
# COMPACT_ATOMS: atom_id res chain seq x y z
N LEU A 1 -3.92 3.42 -9.21
CA LEU A 1 -5.01 3.38 -8.20
C LEU A 1 -6.33 3.96 -8.70
N THR A 2 -6.32 4.99 -9.55
CA THR A 2 -7.52 5.70 -10.00
C THR A 2 -7.97 5.34 -11.42
N ASP A 3 -7.44 4.25 -11.95
CA ASP A 3 -7.77 3.76 -13.29
C ASP A 3 -8.75 2.59 -13.15
N ASP A 4 -10.04 2.89 -13.21
CA ASP A 4 -11.11 1.91 -13.00
C ASP A 4 -11.12 0.80 -14.04
N GLU A 5 -10.74 1.08 -15.28
CA GLU A 5 -10.70 0.07 -16.34
C GLU A 5 -9.62 -0.98 -16.02
N LEU A 6 -8.43 -0.51 -15.65
CA LEU A 6 -7.35 -1.39 -15.22
C LEU A 6 -7.72 -2.17 -13.95
N LEU A 7 -8.31 -1.53 -12.95
CA LEU A 7 -8.72 -2.21 -11.71
C LEU A 7 -9.75 -3.31 -11.98
N ARG A 8 -10.75 -3.05 -12.83
CA ARG A 8 -11.74 -4.06 -13.22
C ARG A 8 -11.12 -5.20 -14.01
N ALA A 9 -10.19 -4.90 -14.92
CA ALA A 9 -9.45 -5.91 -15.66
C ALA A 9 -8.62 -6.80 -14.73
N LEU A 10 -7.91 -6.21 -13.75
CA LEU A 10 -7.15 -6.96 -12.75
C LEU A 10 -8.05 -7.86 -11.89
N ARG A 11 -9.18 -7.34 -11.40
CA ARG A 11 -10.16 -8.14 -10.64
C ARG A 11 -10.66 -9.33 -11.45
N ALA A 12 -10.95 -9.13 -12.74
CA ALA A 12 -11.43 -10.19 -13.62
C ALA A 12 -10.42 -11.34 -13.81
N THR A 13 -9.12 -11.10 -13.56
CA THR A 13 -8.11 -12.18 -13.61
C THR A 13 -8.24 -13.18 -12.46
N GLY A 14 -8.92 -12.83 -11.37
CA GLY A 14 -9.02 -13.65 -10.14
C GLY A 14 -7.70 -13.79 -9.38
N ARG A 15 -6.63 -13.10 -9.80
CA ARG A 15 -5.33 -13.13 -9.12
C ARG A 15 -5.29 -12.13 -7.98
N SER A 16 -4.46 -12.42 -6.99
CA SER A 16 -4.18 -11.47 -5.92
C SER A 16 -3.50 -10.21 -6.47
N VAL A 17 -3.94 -9.04 -6.02
CA VAL A 17 -3.39 -7.73 -6.45
C VAL A 17 -2.65 -7.07 -5.30
N ILE A 18 -1.38 -6.74 -5.52
CA ILE A 18 -0.61 -5.89 -4.60
C ILE A 18 -0.79 -4.44 -5.07
N LEU A 19 -1.28 -3.58 -4.19
CA LEU A 19 -1.72 -2.23 -4.52
C LEU A 19 -1.00 -1.19 -3.64
N SER A 20 0.01 -0.53 -4.20
CA SER A 20 0.69 0.59 -3.54
C SER A 20 -0.15 1.86 -3.54
N THR A 21 -0.24 2.55 -2.40
CA THR A 21 -1.13 3.69 -2.16
C THR A 21 -0.44 5.07 -2.27
N GLY A 22 0.74 5.12 -2.86
CA GLY A 22 1.45 6.39 -3.11
C GLY A 22 0.63 7.36 -3.96
N MET A 23 0.83 8.67 -3.75
CA MET A 23 0.13 9.77 -4.43
C MET A 23 -1.41 9.66 -4.39
N SER A 24 -1.97 8.94 -3.42
CA SER A 24 -3.41 8.66 -3.35
C SER A 24 -4.00 9.22 -2.06
N THR A 25 -5.19 9.79 -2.18
CA THR A 25 -6.01 10.23 -1.04
C THR A 25 -6.77 9.04 -0.42
N PRO A 26 -7.19 9.12 0.85
CA PRO A 26 -8.00 8.06 1.47
C PRO A 26 -9.27 7.72 0.68
N ARG A 27 -9.90 8.71 0.03
CA ARG A 27 -11.07 8.48 -0.82
C ARG A 27 -10.73 7.62 -2.05
N GLN A 28 -9.59 7.87 -2.69
CA GLN A 28 -9.14 7.09 -3.84
C GLN A 28 -8.78 5.66 -3.42
N ILE A 29 -8.18 5.48 -2.24
CA ILE A 29 -7.87 4.15 -1.69
C ILE A 29 -9.14 3.36 -1.46
N ARG A 30 -10.13 3.93 -0.76
CA ARG A 30 -11.43 3.29 -0.55
C ARG A 30 -12.12 2.90 -1.85
N HIS A 31 -12.15 3.81 -2.83
CA HIS A 31 -12.72 3.54 -4.15
C HIS A 31 -12.01 2.37 -4.85
N ALA A 32 -10.68 2.34 -4.84
CA ALA A 32 -9.93 1.25 -5.47
C ALA A 32 -10.20 -0.11 -4.79
N VAL A 33 -10.29 -0.14 -3.46
CA VAL A 33 -10.65 -1.34 -2.69
C VAL A 33 -12.09 -1.78 -3.02
N GLU A 34 -13.03 -0.86 -3.17
CA GLU A 34 -14.41 -1.16 -3.57
C GLU A 34 -14.47 -1.80 -4.97
N VAL A 35 -13.69 -1.26 -5.92
CA VAL A 35 -13.63 -1.79 -7.29
C VAL A 35 -12.99 -3.17 -7.34
N LEU A 36 -11.88 -3.40 -6.62
CA LEU A 36 -11.15 -4.67 -6.61
C LEU A 36 -11.81 -5.75 -5.73
N GLY A 37 -12.46 -5.35 -4.64
CA GLY A 37 -12.81 -6.23 -3.52
C GLY A 37 -11.64 -6.40 -2.55
N SER A 38 -11.93 -6.69 -1.28
CA SER A 38 -10.92 -6.75 -0.21
C SER A 38 -10.33 -8.14 0.05
N ASP A 39 -10.92 -9.21 -0.51
CA ASP A 39 -10.50 -10.59 -0.18
C ASP A 39 -9.20 -11.04 -0.87
N ASN A 40 -8.84 -10.42 -1.99
CA ASN A 40 -7.71 -10.83 -2.85
C ASN A 40 -6.74 -9.68 -3.12
N ILE A 41 -6.54 -8.80 -2.14
CA ILE A 41 -5.63 -7.67 -2.27
C ILE A 41 -4.64 -7.60 -1.11
N VAL A 42 -3.50 -6.94 -1.36
CA VAL A 42 -2.57 -6.44 -0.34
C VAL A 42 -2.43 -4.95 -0.56
N LEU A 43 -2.61 -4.13 0.48
CA LEU A 43 -2.40 -2.68 0.38
C LEU A 43 -1.01 -2.32 0.86
N CYS A 44 -0.27 -1.50 0.12
CA CYS A 44 1.07 -1.08 0.53
C CYS A 44 1.13 0.42 0.73
N HIS A 45 1.50 0.86 1.94
CA HIS A 45 1.88 2.25 2.16
C HIS A 45 3.14 2.57 1.35
N ALA A 46 3.15 3.71 0.66
CA ALA A 46 4.26 4.14 -0.18
C ALA A 46 4.34 5.66 -0.27
N THR A 47 5.57 6.19 -0.33
CA THR A 47 5.86 7.59 -0.68
C THR A 47 6.54 7.61 -2.04
N SER A 48 5.94 8.24 -3.05
CA SER A 48 6.39 8.21 -4.46
C SER A 48 7.48 9.23 -4.78
N THR A 49 8.54 9.25 -3.97
CA THR A 49 9.71 10.12 -4.12
C THR A 49 10.96 9.24 -4.15
N TYR A 50 11.96 9.59 -4.98
CA TYR A 50 13.11 8.73 -5.26
C TYR A 50 14.44 9.53 -5.17
N PRO A 51 15.26 9.34 -4.11
CA PRO A 51 14.93 8.62 -2.89
C PRO A 51 13.96 9.41 -2.00
N ALA A 52 13.05 8.71 -1.33
CA ALA A 52 12.18 9.33 -0.33
C ALA A 52 12.98 9.65 0.94
N LYS A 53 12.82 10.87 1.48
CA LYS A 53 13.46 11.22 2.76
C LYS A 53 12.72 10.56 3.92
N ALA A 54 13.46 10.17 4.96
CA ALA A 54 12.88 9.50 6.13
C ALA A 54 11.72 10.28 6.78
N GLU A 55 11.84 11.62 6.84
CA GLU A 55 10.82 12.52 7.37
C GLU A 55 9.52 12.58 6.53
N GLU A 56 9.58 12.18 5.26
CA GLU A 56 8.43 12.18 4.32
C GLU A 56 7.71 10.82 4.29
N LEU A 57 8.26 9.79 4.94
CA LEU A 57 7.74 8.43 4.84
C LEU A 57 6.43 8.24 5.59
N ASN A 58 6.19 8.96 6.69
CA ASN A 58 4.96 8.84 7.49
C ASN A 58 4.50 7.37 7.72
N LEU A 59 5.38 6.53 8.29
CA LEU A 59 5.11 5.09 8.49
C LEU A 59 3.86 4.80 9.35
N ARG A 60 3.34 5.80 10.08
CA ARG A 60 2.08 5.70 10.83
C ARG A 60 0.87 5.37 9.95
N VAL A 61 0.94 5.62 8.64
CA VAL A 61 -0.11 5.23 7.68
C VAL A 61 -0.33 3.72 7.67
N ILE A 62 0.67 2.90 8.01
CA ILE A 62 0.50 1.44 8.16
C ILE A 62 -0.63 1.13 9.15
N HIS A 63 -0.61 1.75 10.33
CA HIS A 63 -1.68 1.58 11.33
C HIS A 63 -3.02 2.13 10.86
N THR A 64 -3.02 3.27 10.14
CA THR A 64 -4.25 3.84 9.57
C THR A 64 -4.90 2.87 8.59
N LEU A 65 -4.12 2.28 7.68
CA LEU A 65 -4.62 1.32 6.70
C LEU A 65 -5.08 0.01 7.38
N GLN A 66 -4.35 -0.47 8.40
CA GLN A 66 -4.76 -1.65 9.17
C GLN A 66 -6.09 -1.43 9.89
N ALA A 67 -6.32 -0.22 10.43
CA ALA A 67 -7.57 0.12 11.09
C ALA A 67 -8.74 0.31 10.11
N GLU A 68 -8.47 0.89 8.94
CA GLU A 68 -9.50 1.13 7.91
C GLU A 68 -9.89 -0.15 7.15
N PHE A 69 -8.94 -1.07 6.95
CA PHE A 69 -9.12 -2.31 6.19
C PHE A 69 -8.68 -3.54 7.01
N PRO A 70 -9.39 -3.90 8.11
CA PRO A 70 -8.94 -4.92 9.06
C PRO A 70 -8.85 -6.34 8.48
N ASN A 71 -9.48 -6.60 7.33
CA ASN A 71 -9.42 -7.88 6.62
C ASN A 71 -8.38 -7.92 5.50
N VAL A 72 -7.63 -6.83 5.28
CA VAL A 72 -6.65 -6.70 4.19
C VAL A 72 -5.23 -6.70 4.75
N PRO A 73 -4.32 -7.56 4.28
CA PRO A 73 -2.91 -7.47 4.64
C PRO A 73 -2.31 -6.12 4.22
N ILE A 74 -1.61 -5.47 5.15
CA ILE A 74 -0.98 -4.16 4.93
C ILE A 74 0.53 -4.34 4.83
N GLY A 75 1.12 -3.88 3.74
CA GLY A 75 2.56 -3.88 3.48
C GLY A 75 3.15 -2.47 3.37
N TYR A 76 4.43 -2.42 2.97
CA TYR A 76 5.20 -1.21 2.74
C TYR A 76 6.00 -1.34 1.44
N SER A 77 5.89 -0.35 0.56
CA SER A 77 6.71 -0.23 -0.66
C SER A 77 7.64 0.98 -0.49
N GLY A 78 8.91 0.68 -0.26
CA GLY A 78 9.93 1.65 0.17
C GLY A 78 10.82 2.13 -0.97
N HIS A 79 10.99 3.45 -1.05
CA HIS A 79 11.85 4.14 -2.02
C HIS A 79 12.96 4.95 -1.34
N GLU A 80 13.17 4.73 -0.05
CA GLU A 80 14.24 5.35 0.72
C GLU A 80 15.56 4.58 0.63
N THR A 81 16.64 5.21 1.09
CA THR A 81 17.95 4.57 1.23
C THR A 81 18.13 3.99 2.65
N GLY A 82 18.96 2.94 2.78
CA GLY A 82 19.17 2.25 4.06
C GLY A 82 18.00 1.37 4.48
N LEU A 83 18.21 0.47 5.44
CA LEU A 83 17.24 -0.57 5.84
C LEU A 83 16.43 -0.21 7.11
N GLN A 84 16.81 0.84 7.83
CA GLN A 84 16.28 1.16 9.16
C GLN A 84 14.76 1.42 9.13
N THR A 85 14.30 2.17 8.14
CA THR A 85 12.90 2.49 7.87
C THR A 85 12.08 1.27 7.46
N THR A 86 12.66 0.38 6.66
CA THR A 86 12.05 -0.89 6.28
C THR A 86 11.88 -1.80 7.49
N LEU A 87 12.90 -1.91 8.35
CA LEU A 87 12.79 -2.65 9.60
C LEU A 87 11.73 -2.04 10.52
N ALA A 88 11.64 -0.71 10.59
CA ALA A 88 10.60 -0.02 11.33
C ALA A 88 9.20 -0.31 10.76
N ALA A 89 9.02 -0.34 9.44
CA ALA A 89 7.74 -0.69 8.81
C ALA A 89 7.28 -2.11 9.19
N VAL A 90 8.20 -3.09 9.18
CA VAL A 90 7.91 -4.46 9.65
C VAL A 90 7.54 -4.47 11.14
N ALA A 91 8.28 -3.74 11.98
CA ALA A 91 7.97 -3.63 13.40
C ALA A 91 6.61 -2.97 13.69
N LEU A 92 6.14 -2.09 12.79
CA LEU A 92 4.80 -1.47 12.82
C LEU A 92 3.71 -2.39 12.23
N GLY A 93 4.05 -3.62 11.84
CA GLY A 93 3.09 -4.63 11.39
C GLY A 93 2.89 -4.69 9.88
N ALA A 94 3.78 -4.14 9.06
CA ALA A 94 3.77 -4.42 7.63
C ALA A 94 4.04 -5.92 7.38
N THR A 95 3.13 -6.60 6.67
CA THR A 95 3.21 -8.04 6.36
C THR A 95 3.88 -8.35 5.02
N PHE A 96 4.19 -7.30 4.26
CA PHE A 96 4.85 -7.37 2.96
C PHE A 96 5.79 -6.16 2.83
N VAL A 97 6.96 -6.37 2.22
CA VAL A 97 7.95 -5.32 1.97
C VAL A 97 8.41 -5.40 0.51
N GLU A 98 8.36 -4.27 -0.19
CA GLU A 98 8.92 -4.07 -1.52
C GLU A 98 10.02 -3.00 -1.48
N ARG A 99 11.12 -3.24 -2.22
CA ARG A 99 12.24 -2.31 -2.37
C ARG A 99 12.90 -2.46 -3.75
N HIS A 100 13.59 -1.41 -4.18
CA HIS A 100 14.51 -1.42 -5.32
C HIS A 100 15.91 -1.91 -4.94
#